data_AF-D8J096-F1
#
_entry.id   AF-D8J096-F1
#
_cell.length_a   1.000
_cell.length_b   1.000
_cell.length_c   1.000
_cell.angle_alpha   90.00
_cell.angle_beta   90.00
_cell.angle_gamma   90.00
#
_symmetry.space_group_name_H-M   'P 1'
#
loop_
_entity.id
_entity.type
_entity.pdbx_description
1 polymer ?
#
loop_
_entity_poly.entity_id
_entity_poly.type
_entity_poly.pdbx_seq_one_letter_code
_entity_poly.pdbx_strand_id
1 'polypeptide(L)'
;MLKITEEQFQKLQARDADNFVAAVADEFLVDRPDLQAQPGRSEIIARMRAAYDNGLTLSFTETPSLIYMMYMSADYPGIFEQPGTQQYLSKPGATPEQRLNDMKDVLRYFARTSQQEEE
;
A
#
# COMPACT_ATOMS: atom_id res chain seq x y z
N MET A 1 31.75 16.88 -7.82
CA MET A 1 31.07 15.71 -7.21
C MET A 1 30.53 16.12 -5.85
N LEU A 2 29.22 16.03 -5.65
CA LEU A 2 28.61 16.22 -4.33
C LEU A 2 28.99 15.02 -3.44
N LYS A 3 29.64 15.27 -2.30
CA LYS A 3 29.88 14.26 -1.26
C LYS A 3 28.71 14.31 -0.29
N ILE A 4 27.77 13.39 -0.46
CA ILE A 4 26.61 13.25 0.42
C ILE A 4 27.00 12.29 1.55
N THR A 5 26.69 12.64 2.80
CA THR A 5 26.88 11.73 3.94
C THR A 5 25.75 10.71 4.02
N GLU A 6 25.96 9.58 4.70
CA GLU A 6 24.93 8.56 4.89
C GLU A 6 23.62 9.14 5.48
N GLU A 7 23.74 10.04 6.45
CA GLU A 7 22.59 10.74 7.05
C GLU A 7 21.86 11.64 6.04
N GLN A 8 22.59 12.32 5.15
CA GLN A 8 22.00 13.14 4.08
C GLN A 8 21.35 12.27 3.01
N PHE A 9 21.90 11.10 2.74
CA PHE A 9 21.35 10.13 1.80
C PHE A 9 20.05 9.51 2.33
N GLN A 10 20.00 9.14 3.60
CA GLN A 10 18.78 8.67 4.27
C GLN A 10 17.70 9.75 4.29
N LYS A 11 18.06 11.01 4.57
CA LYS A 11 17.13 12.15 4.50
C LYS A 11 16.59 12.38 3.08
N LEU A 12 17.41 12.16 2.06
CA LEU A 12 16.98 12.27 0.67
C LEU A 12 16.00 11.15 0.31
N GLN A 13 16.33 9.89 0.63
CA GLN A 13 15.43 8.75 0.40
C GLN A 13 14.10 8.90 1.15
N ALA A 14 14.14 9.37 2.40
CA ALA A 14 12.93 9.62 3.18
C ALA A 14 12.03 10.66 2.51
N ARG A 15 12.62 11.75 1.99
CA ARG A 15 11.89 12.76 1.21
C ARG A 15 11.34 12.22 -0.10
N ASP A 16 12.09 11.37 -0.79
CA ASP A 16 11.63 10.73 -2.02
C ASP A 16 10.42 9.83 -1.74
N ALA A 17 10.45 9.07 -0.64
CA ALA A 17 9.32 8.25 -0.19
C ALA A 17 8.11 9.10 0.24
N ASP A 18 8.32 10.20 0.97
CA ASP A 18 7.24 11.14 1.36
C ASP A 18 6.56 11.73 0.12
N ASN A 19 7.35 12.20 -0.85
CA ASN A 19 6.84 12.77 -2.09
C ASN A 19 6.11 11.73 -2.94
N PHE A 20 6.64 10.50 -3.01
CA PHE A 20 6.00 9.41 -3.72
C PHE A 20 4.63 9.07 -3.12
N VAL A 21 4.56 8.85 -1.80
CA VAL A 21 3.29 8.57 -1.10
C VAL A 21 2.30 9.71 -1.26
N ALA A 22 2.76 10.97 -1.15
CA ALA A 22 1.89 12.13 -1.34
C ALA A 22 1.31 12.20 -2.76
N ALA A 23 2.12 11.94 -3.79
CA ALA A 23 1.66 11.93 -5.17
C ALA A 23 0.63 10.82 -5.43
N VAL A 24 0.86 9.62 -4.90
CA VAL A 24 -0.08 8.49 -5.00
C VAL A 24 -1.38 8.79 -4.25
N ALA A 25 -1.31 9.43 -3.08
CA ALA A 25 -2.50 9.85 -2.34
C ALA A 25 -3.30 10.92 -3.08
N ASP A 26 -2.61 11.88 -3.71
CA ASP A 26 -3.27 12.92 -4.50
C ASP A 26 -4.00 12.31 -5.71
N GLU A 27 -3.38 11.37 -6.42
CA GLU A 27 -4.02 10.63 -7.53
C GLU A 27 -5.24 9.85 -7.04
N PHE A 28 -5.11 9.11 -5.93
CA PHE A 28 -6.21 8.33 -5.35
C PHE A 28 -7.41 9.19 -4.93
N LEU A 29 -7.17 10.41 -4.44
CA LEU A 29 -8.22 11.29 -3.95
C LEU A 29 -9.00 12.02 -5.04
N VAL A 30 -8.50 12.06 -6.29
CA VAL A 30 -9.20 12.72 -7.41
C VAL A 30 -10.62 12.19 -7.58
N ASP A 31 -10.79 10.88 -7.47
CA ASP A 31 -12.08 10.20 -7.68
C ASP A 31 -12.79 9.84 -6.37
N ARG A 32 -12.28 10.33 -5.22
CA ARG A 32 -12.76 9.95 -3.87
C ARG A 32 -13.04 11.17 -2.99
N PRO A 33 -14.01 12.02 -3.36
CA PRO A 33 -14.36 13.22 -2.58
C PRO A 33 -14.86 12.87 -1.17
N ASP A 34 -15.42 11.67 -0.99
CA ASP A 34 -15.80 11.10 0.30
C ASP A 34 -14.59 11.05 1.25
N LEU A 35 -13.49 10.43 0.82
CA LEU A 35 -12.27 10.29 1.61
C LEU A 35 -11.50 11.61 1.74
N GLN A 36 -11.62 12.49 0.74
CA GLN A 36 -11.04 13.83 0.81
C GLN A 36 -11.72 14.70 1.88
N ALA A 37 -13.04 14.54 2.07
CA ALA A 37 -13.78 15.23 3.12
C ALA A 37 -13.58 14.58 4.50
N GLN A 38 -13.71 13.25 4.57
CA GLN A 38 -13.48 12.49 5.79
C GLN A 38 -12.96 11.08 5.41
N PRO A 39 -11.74 10.70 5.84
CA PRO A 39 -10.99 11.28 6.96
C PRO A 39 -10.11 12.49 6.61
N GLY A 40 -9.98 12.85 5.34
CA GLY A 40 -9.15 13.95 4.89
C GLY A 40 -7.78 13.51 4.39
N ARG A 41 -7.20 14.34 3.51
CA ARG A 41 -5.95 14.07 2.80
C ARG A 41 -4.79 13.63 3.71
N SER A 42 -4.57 14.33 4.82
CA SER A 42 -3.44 14.04 5.72
C SER A 42 -3.53 12.64 6.34
N GLU A 43 -4.73 12.20 6.69
CA GLU A 43 -4.95 10.86 7.25
C GLU A 43 -4.76 9.79 6.17
N ILE A 44 -5.20 10.04 4.93
CA ILE A 44 -4.98 9.13 3.81
C ILE A 44 -3.48 8.96 3.52
N ILE A 45 -2.71 10.06 3.52
CA ILE A 45 -1.25 10.00 3.39
C ILE A 45 -0.63 9.17 4.52
N ALA A 46 -1.08 9.34 5.76
CA ALA A 46 -0.56 8.59 6.89
C ALA A 46 -0.80 7.08 6.75
N ARG A 47 -2.00 6.69 6.31
CA ARG A 47 -2.36 5.28 6.03
C ARG A 47 -1.51 4.69 4.92
N MET A 48 -1.42 5.39 3.80
CA MET A 48 -0.61 4.96 2.65
C MET A 48 0.87 4.86 3.01
N ARG A 49 1.38 5.76 3.84
CA ARG A 49 2.75 5.71 4.33
C ARG A 49 2.99 4.46 5.19
N ALA A 50 2.09 4.16 6.11
CA ALA A 50 2.19 2.96 6.95
C ALA A 50 2.23 1.68 6.08
N ALA A 51 1.36 1.59 5.06
CA ALA A 51 1.36 0.48 4.11
C ALA A 51 2.64 0.38 3.27
N TYR A 52 3.19 1.52 2.83
CA TYR A 52 4.46 1.56 2.11
C TYR A 52 5.61 1.03 2.96
N ASP A 53 5.75 1.54 4.18
CA ASP A 53 6.80 1.13 5.11
C ASP A 53 6.64 -0.35 5.51
N ASN A 54 5.40 -0.83 5.63
CA ASN A 54 5.09 -2.23 5.84
C ASN A 54 5.51 -3.12 4.66
N GLY A 55 5.22 -2.69 3.43
CA GLY A 55 5.65 -3.38 2.22
C GLY A 55 7.17 -3.49 2.11
N LEU A 56 7.89 -2.41 2.41
CA LEU A 56 9.36 -2.44 2.47
C LEU A 56 9.88 -3.39 3.55
N THR A 57 9.24 -3.43 4.73
CA THR A 57 9.58 -4.37 5.82
C THR A 57 9.38 -5.82 5.39
N LEU A 58 8.35 -6.09 4.59
CA LEU A 58 8.06 -7.40 4.01
C LEU A 58 8.93 -7.72 2.79
N SER A 59 9.89 -6.86 2.42
CA SER A 59 10.78 -7.01 1.26
C SER A 59 10.05 -6.98 -0.10
N PHE A 60 8.93 -6.26 -0.20
CA PHE A 60 8.35 -5.94 -1.51
C PHE A 60 9.30 -5.04 -2.31
N THR A 61 9.40 -5.32 -3.60
CA THR A 61 10.29 -4.64 -4.55
C THR A 61 9.55 -4.01 -5.72
N GLU A 62 8.36 -4.53 -6.05
CA GLU A 62 7.57 -4.04 -7.16
C GLU A 62 6.73 -2.82 -6.76
N THR A 63 6.97 -1.68 -7.39
CA THR A 63 6.19 -0.45 -7.18
C THR A 63 4.67 -0.66 -7.34
N PRO A 64 4.15 -1.40 -8.34
CA PRO A 64 2.72 -1.67 -8.44
C PRO A 64 2.13 -2.40 -7.23
N SER A 65 2.90 -3.30 -6.62
CA SER A 65 2.48 -4.01 -5.40
C SER A 65 2.40 -3.07 -4.20
N LEU A 66 3.38 -2.17 -4.05
CA LEU A 66 3.38 -1.13 -3.02
C LEU A 66 2.21 -0.15 -3.20
N ILE A 67 1.92 0.31 -4.42
CA ILE A 67 0.77 1.18 -4.71
C ILE A 67 -0.55 0.47 -4.38
N TYR A 68 -0.68 -0.81 -4.72
CA TYR A 68 -1.88 -1.58 -4.35
C TYR A 68 -2.06 -1.65 -2.83
N MET A 69 -0.98 -1.86 -2.07
CA MET A 69 -1.03 -1.82 -0.61
C MET A 69 -1.46 -0.45 -0.09
N MET A 70 -0.94 0.64 -0.66
CA MET A 70 -1.35 2.00 -0.31
C MET A 70 -2.86 2.19 -0.51
N TYR A 71 -3.39 1.86 -1.69
CA TYR A 71 -4.82 2.04 -1.99
C TYR A 71 -5.71 1.22 -1.07
N MET A 72 -5.37 -0.04 -0.84
CA MET A 72 -6.12 -0.88 0.11
C MET A 72 -6.10 -0.32 1.53
N SER A 73 -4.97 0.23 2.00
CA SER A 73 -4.86 0.80 3.35
C SER A 73 -5.60 2.12 3.52
N ALA A 74 -5.84 2.85 2.43
CA ALA A 74 -6.64 4.07 2.45
C ALA A 74 -8.09 3.77 2.84
N ASP A 75 -8.66 2.72 2.23
CA ASP A 75 -10.03 2.23 2.51
C ASP A 75 -10.09 1.37 3.79
N TYR A 76 -9.08 0.53 4.03
CA TYR A 76 -9.00 -0.40 5.17
C TYR A 76 -7.72 -0.16 5.99
N PRO A 77 -7.74 0.81 6.92
CA PRO A 77 -6.57 1.18 7.71
C PRO A 77 -6.06 -0.01 8.52
N GLY A 78 -4.75 -0.23 8.53
CA GLY A 78 -4.16 -1.28 9.35
C GLY A 78 -4.27 -2.70 8.76
N ILE A 79 -4.81 -2.88 7.53
CA ILE A 79 -5.05 -4.20 6.95
C ILE A 79 -3.77 -5.02 6.77
N PHE A 80 -2.65 -4.36 6.44
CA PHE A 80 -1.38 -5.04 6.23
C PHE A 80 -0.65 -5.32 7.54
N GLU A 81 -0.94 -4.57 8.60
CA GLU A 81 -0.40 -4.72 9.94
C GLU A 81 -1.09 -5.85 10.74
N GLN A 82 -2.25 -6.32 10.27
CA GLN A 82 -2.96 -7.43 10.91
C GLN A 82 -2.09 -8.69 10.94
N PRO A 83 -2.02 -9.43 12.07
CA PRO A 83 -1.18 -10.62 12.20
C PRO A 83 -1.46 -11.68 11.12
N GLY A 84 -2.72 -11.88 10.72
CA GLY A 84 -3.09 -12.82 9.67
C GLY A 84 -2.55 -12.44 8.30
N THR A 85 -2.62 -11.15 7.95
CA THR A 85 -2.07 -10.62 6.70
C THR A 85 -0.55 -10.74 6.68
N GLN A 86 0.11 -10.34 7.78
CA GLN A 86 1.56 -10.47 7.96
C GLN A 86 2.01 -11.93 7.81
N GLN A 87 1.34 -12.85 8.49
CA GLN A 87 1.66 -14.28 8.43
C GLN A 87 1.50 -14.84 7.00
N TYR A 88 0.48 -14.40 6.28
CA TYR A 88 0.25 -14.86 4.91
C TYR A 88 1.28 -14.32 3.92
N LEU A 89 1.57 -13.01 3.96
CA LEU A 89 2.50 -12.35 3.04
C LEU A 89 3.96 -12.77 3.27
N SER A 90 4.32 -13.12 4.51
CA SER A 90 5.65 -13.62 4.86
C SER A 90 5.81 -15.14 4.70
N LYS A 91 4.77 -15.86 4.26
CA LYS A 91 4.78 -17.33 4.21
C LYS A 91 5.86 -17.84 3.22
N PRO A 92 6.80 -18.69 3.67
CA PRO A 92 7.85 -19.24 2.81
C PRO A 92 7.32 -19.96 1.56
N GLY A 93 8.17 -20.04 0.54
CA GLY A 93 7.90 -20.76 -0.71
C GLY A 93 7.29 -19.91 -1.84
N ALA A 94 7.10 -18.62 -1.63
CA ALA A 94 6.74 -17.64 -2.67
C ALA A 94 7.24 -16.25 -2.26
N THR A 95 7.36 -15.32 -3.20
CA THR A 95 7.65 -13.92 -2.87
C THR A 95 6.40 -13.23 -2.27
N PRO A 96 6.57 -12.14 -1.50
CA PRO A 96 5.43 -11.35 -1.02
C PRO A 96 4.53 -10.86 -2.15
N GLU A 97 5.08 -10.49 -3.31
CA GLU A 97 4.33 -10.09 -4.50
C GLU A 97 3.46 -11.22 -5.06
N GLN A 98 4.01 -12.44 -5.12
CA GLN A 98 3.23 -13.61 -5.53
C GLN A 98 2.07 -13.86 -4.57
N ARG A 99 2.31 -13.78 -3.25
CA ARG A 99 1.25 -13.91 -2.24
C ARG A 99 0.20 -12.81 -2.38
N LEU A 100 0.60 -11.57 -2.60
CA LEU A 100 -0.32 -10.45 -2.80
C LEU A 100 -1.18 -10.65 -4.06
N ASN A 101 -0.59 -11.15 -5.14
CA ASN A 101 -1.32 -11.47 -6.37
C ASN A 101 -2.30 -12.63 -6.18
N ASP A 102 -1.90 -13.70 -5.50
CA ASP A 102 -2.80 -14.80 -5.13
C ASP A 102 -4.01 -14.28 -4.33
N MET A 103 -3.76 -13.41 -3.34
CA MET A 103 -4.82 -12.77 -2.56
C MET A 103 -5.76 -11.94 -3.44
N LYS A 104 -5.22 -11.14 -4.36
CA LYS A 104 -6.02 -10.34 -5.32
C LYS A 104 -6.90 -11.22 -6.19
N ASP A 105 -6.40 -12.37 -6.65
CA ASP A 105 -7.17 -13.27 -7.49
C ASP A 105 -8.31 -13.94 -6.73
N VAL A 106 -8.09 -14.28 -5.46
CA VAL A 106 -9.15 -14.76 -4.56
C VAL A 106 -10.21 -13.67 -4.33
N LEU A 107 -9.81 -12.43 -4.04
CA LEU A 107 -10.76 -11.32 -3.86
C LEU A 107 -11.59 -11.05 -5.12
N ARG A 108 -10.95 -11.09 -6.30
CA ARG A 108 -11.64 -10.96 -7.59
C ARG A 108 -12.60 -12.10 -7.87
N TYR A 109 -12.27 -13.31 -7.43
CA TYR A 109 -13.18 -14.45 -7.55
C TYR A 109 -14.44 -14.21 -6.71
N PHE A 110 -14.29 -13.85 -5.44
CA PHE A 110 -15.43 -13.58 -4.56
C PHE A 110 -16.29 -12.40 -5.02
N ALA A 111 -15.68 -11.30 -5.46
CA ALA A 111 -16.42 -10.15 -5.98
C ALA A 111 -17.32 -10.52 -7.16
N ARG A 112 -16.84 -11.40 -8.06
CA ARG A 112 -17.63 -11.87 -9.21
C ARG A 112 -18.76 -12.81 -8.80
N THR A 113 -18.52 -13.71 -7.85
CA THR A 113 -19.56 -14.66 -7.41
C THR A 113 -20.66 -13.97 -6.62
N SER A 114 -20.34 -12.97 -5.79
CA SER A 114 -21.34 -12.21 -5.04
C SER A 114 -22.27 -11.39 -5.94
N GLN A 115 -21.78 -10.89 -7.08
CA GLN A 115 -22.62 -10.22 -8.08
C GLN A 115 -23.57 -11.17 -8.83
N GLN A 116 -23.24 -12.47 -8.90
CA GLN A 116 -24.08 -13.47 -9.57
C GLN A 116 -25.21 -14.03 -8.69
N GLU A 117 -25.12 -13.87 -7.37
CA GLU A 117 -26.15 -14.31 -6.42
C GLU A 117 -27.24 -13.24 -6.19
N GLU A 118 -26.98 -11.99 -6.60
CA GLU A 118 -27.92 -10.87 -6.49
C GLU A 118 -28.79 -10.65 -7.76
N GLU A 119 -28.52 -11.38 -8.85
CA GLU A 119 -29.33 -11.41 -10.10
C GLU A 119 -30.30 -12.61 -10.14
#